data_AF-A0A6G8CHT3-F1
#
_entry.id   AF-A0A6G8CHT3-F1
#
_cell.length_a   1.000
_cell.length_b   1.000
_cell.length_c   1.000
_cell.angle_alpha   90.00
_cell.angle_beta   90.00
_cell.angle_gamma   90.00
#
_symmetry.space_group_name_H-M   'P 1'
#
loop_
_entity.id
_entity.type
_entity.pdbx_description
1 polymer ?
#
loop_
_entity_poly.entity_id
_entity_poly.type
_entity_poly.pdbx_seq_one_letter_code
_entity_poly.pdbx_strand_id
1 'polypeptide(L)'
;MRTVFAVLLLISAGAAARAQEVTPEAYEAALRQEVEILKQGVVQRRAGEADTTFLKRLFPASYYGGEPIKYAWRPSAYGPQLFFSHGERDESHTLGEGTELFVLDPIEPTSYAVQVLLLESIGDITNLAAFFFADVDQDGQKELLALVYAEVQKVIMLSVEPGKKKQRAYGRFSHWQTQVFRYAGLTPAGRPRYQPDRTPRPYLNELQSAAEVRQALAQQHGSKRRPAKAVK
;
A
#
# COMPACT_ATOMS: atom_id res chain seq x y z
N MET A 1 -36.01 -27.54 35.15
CA MET A 1 -35.60 -26.53 34.15
C MET A 1 -34.30 -25.90 34.60
N ARG A 2 -33.35 -25.73 33.66
CA ARG A 2 -32.08 -24.99 33.77
C ARG A 2 -30.87 -25.73 34.34
N THR A 3 -30.59 -26.88 33.74
CA THR A 3 -29.23 -27.16 33.21
C THR A 3 -28.94 -26.18 32.07
N VAL A 4 -27.65 -25.92 31.80
CA VAL A 4 -27.08 -25.00 30.79
C VAL A 4 -26.87 -23.58 31.31
N PHE A 5 -25.70 -23.30 31.90
CA PHE A 5 -24.93 -22.04 31.81
C PHE A 5 -23.64 -22.18 32.65
N ALA A 6 -22.78 -23.14 32.30
CA ALA A 6 -21.45 -23.26 32.93
C ALA A 6 -20.40 -23.88 31.98
N VAL A 7 -20.61 -23.76 30.66
CA VAL A 7 -19.61 -24.15 29.64
C VAL A 7 -19.61 -23.07 28.55
N LEU A 8 -19.24 -21.85 28.94
CA LEU A 8 -18.99 -20.74 28.01
C LEU A 8 -18.06 -19.69 28.64
N LEU A 9 -17.14 -20.16 29.48
CA LEU A 9 -16.12 -19.33 30.15
C LEU A 9 -14.74 -20.02 30.16
N LEU A 10 -14.51 -20.93 29.20
CA LEU A 10 -13.23 -21.63 28.99
C LEU A 10 -12.87 -21.80 27.49
N ILE A 11 -13.47 -21.01 26.60
CA ILE A 11 -13.12 -20.97 25.15
C ILE A 11 -12.90 -19.52 24.65
N SER A 12 -12.49 -18.61 25.53
CA SER A 12 -12.12 -17.24 25.13
C SER A 12 -10.75 -16.79 25.66
N ALA A 13 -9.94 -17.72 26.17
CA ALA A 13 -8.56 -17.46 26.61
C ALA A 13 -7.50 -18.18 25.74
N GLY A 14 -7.89 -18.73 24.59
CA GLY A 14 -7.02 -19.51 23.70
C GLY A 14 -6.67 -18.85 22.36
N ALA A 15 -7.16 -17.64 22.08
CA ALA A 15 -7.03 -17.01 20.76
C ALA A 15 -6.27 -15.67 20.74
N ALA A 16 -5.76 -15.20 21.89
CA ALA A 16 -5.08 -13.90 22.01
C ALA A 16 -3.59 -14.00 22.43
N ALA A 17 -3.00 -15.20 22.45
CA ALA A 17 -1.62 -15.41 22.89
C ALA A 17 -0.81 -16.25 21.88
N ARG A 18 -0.73 -15.75 20.65
CA ARG A 18 0.40 -16.03 19.73
C ARG A 18 0.83 -14.75 19.03
N ALA A 19 0.93 -13.64 19.77
CA ALA A 19 2.06 -12.76 19.52
C ALA A 19 3.27 -13.56 20.02
N GLN A 20 3.95 -14.27 19.11
CA GLN A 20 5.31 -14.70 19.43
C GLN A 20 6.05 -13.40 19.76
N GLU A 21 6.47 -13.23 21.01
CA GLU A 21 7.44 -12.19 21.36
C GLU A 21 8.69 -12.50 20.54
N VAL A 22 8.81 -11.84 19.38
CA VAL A 22 9.99 -11.91 18.55
C VAL A 22 11.07 -11.21 19.35
N THR A 23 12.15 -11.92 19.67
CA THR A 23 13.25 -11.29 20.40
C THR A 23 13.87 -10.20 19.52
N PRO A 24 14.35 -9.09 20.09
CA PRO A 24 15.02 -8.04 19.32
C PRO A 24 16.13 -8.58 18.40
N GLU A 25 16.86 -9.59 18.84
CA GLU A 25 17.94 -10.21 18.05
C GLU A 25 17.41 -10.97 16.82
N ALA A 26 16.25 -11.64 16.95
CA ALA A 26 15.61 -12.33 15.83
C ALA A 26 15.06 -11.33 14.81
N TYR A 27 14.49 -10.22 15.28
CA TYR A 27 14.03 -9.10 14.45
C TYR A 27 15.20 -8.47 13.67
N GLU A 28 16.31 -8.16 14.34
CA GLU A 28 17.50 -7.62 13.70
C GLU A 28 18.10 -8.56 12.65
N ALA A 29 18.15 -9.87 12.94
CA ALA A 29 18.65 -10.86 11.99
C ALA A 29 17.76 -10.93 10.73
N ALA A 30 16.43 -10.87 10.92
CA ALA A 30 15.46 -10.82 9.84
C ALA A 30 15.61 -9.54 8.98
N LEU A 31 15.79 -8.38 9.61
CA LEU A 31 16.04 -7.12 8.89
C LEU A 31 17.34 -7.17 8.08
N ARG A 32 18.42 -7.72 8.65
CA ARG A 32 19.68 -7.90 7.92
C ARG A 32 19.48 -8.78 6.69
N GLN A 33 18.72 -9.86 6.80
CA GLN A 33 18.38 -10.71 5.65
C GLN A 33 17.65 -9.93 4.55
N GLU A 34 16.65 -9.13 4.92
CA GLU A 34 15.90 -8.31 3.97
C GLU A 34 16.80 -7.30 3.25
N VAL A 35 17.66 -6.60 3.99
CA VAL A 35 18.63 -5.66 3.42
C VAL A 35 19.56 -6.35 2.41
N GLU A 36 20.03 -7.55 2.71
CA GLU A 36 20.88 -8.31 1.78
C GLU A 36 20.11 -8.73 0.51
N ILE A 37 18.85 -9.12 0.64
CA ILE A 37 17.97 -9.40 -0.51
C ILE A 37 17.82 -8.15 -1.39
N LEU A 38 17.58 -6.99 -0.78
CA LEU A 38 17.44 -5.72 -1.50
C LEU A 38 18.73 -5.33 -2.23
N LYS A 39 19.90 -5.56 -1.61
CA LYS A 39 21.21 -5.31 -2.25
C LYS A 39 21.44 -6.21 -3.46
N GLN A 40 21.06 -7.49 -3.38
CA GLN A 40 21.16 -8.42 -4.51
C GLN A 40 20.20 -8.01 -5.65
N GLY A 41 18.99 -7.59 -5.27
CA GLY A 41 17.95 -7.14 -6.19
C GLY A 41 17.37 -8.25 -7.08
N VAL A 42 17.69 -9.52 -6.79
CA VAL A 42 17.13 -10.71 -7.46
C VAL A 42 16.98 -11.83 -6.42
N VAL A 43 15.86 -12.54 -6.48
CA VAL A 43 15.52 -13.64 -5.58
C VAL A 43 14.93 -14.83 -6.34
N GLN A 44 15.01 -16.01 -5.74
CA GLN A 44 14.52 -17.26 -6.30
C GLN A 44 13.30 -17.79 -5.56
N ARG A 45 12.25 -18.10 -6.31
CA ARG A 45 11.04 -18.78 -5.85
C ARG A 45 11.22 -20.29 -5.96
N ARG A 46 10.84 -21.03 -4.92
CA ARG A 46 10.89 -22.50 -4.97
C ARG A 46 9.75 -23.03 -5.84
N ALA A 47 9.95 -24.16 -6.50
CA ALA A 47 8.90 -24.80 -7.29
C ALA A 47 7.68 -25.11 -6.40
N GLY A 48 6.48 -24.73 -6.87
CA GLY A 48 5.22 -24.92 -6.14
C GLY A 48 5.04 -24.05 -4.89
N GLU A 49 5.97 -23.16 -4.58
CA GLU A 49 5.88 -22.27 -3.41
C GLU A 49 4.73 -21.28 -3.60
N ALA A 50 3.81 -21.17 -2.64
CA ALA A 50 2.72 -20.21 -2.68
C ALA A 50 3.22 -18.76 -2.52
N ASP A 51 2.52 -17.78 -3.10
CA ASP A 51 2.95 -16.37 -3.10
C ASP A 51 3.23 -15.84 -1.67
N THR A 52 2.34 -16.12 -0.72
CA THR A 52 2.54 -15.67 0.68
C THR A 52 3.71 -16.38 1.36
N THR A 53 3.93 -17.67 1.08
CA THR A 53 5.08 -18.42 1.62
C THR A 53 6.40 -17.88 1.06
N PHE A 54 6.41 -17.58 -0.24
CA PHE A 54 7.56 -16.97 -0.91
C PHE A 54 7.92 -15.62 -0.29
N LEU A 55 6.93 -14.73 -0.13
CA LEU A 55 7.16 -13.42 0.47
C LEU A 55 7.59 -13.51 1.94
N LYS A 56 6.93 -14.35 2.78
CA LYS A 56 7.31 -14.54 4.19
C LYS A 56 8.73 -15.07 4.37
N ARG A 57 9.20 -15.91 3.45
CA ARG A 57 10.57 -16.44 3.48
C ARG A 57 11.61 -15.37 3.16
N LEU A 58 11.30 -14.51 2.18
CA LEU A 58 12.22 -13.44 1.76
C LEU A 58 12.22 -12.28 2.75
N PHE A 59 11.04 -11.88 3.21
CA PHE A 59 10.84 -10.71 4.04
C PHE A 59 10.24 -11.07 5.41
N PRO A 60 10.95 -11.85 6.25
CA PRO A 60 10.42 -12.26 7.55
C PRO A 60 10.16 -11.10 8.50
N ALA A 61 10.99 -10.04 8.49
CA ALA A 61 10.81 -8.88 9.34
C ALA A 61 9.51 -8.14 8.99
N SER A 62 9.22 -8.05 7.70
CA SER A 62 8.01 -7.40 7.18
C SER A 62 6.70 -8.09 7.58
N TYR A 63 6.75 -9.28 8.16
CA TYR A 63 5.58 -10.05 8.61
C TYR A 63 5.49 -10.18 10.14
N TYR A 64 6.41 -9.57 10.91
CA TYR A 64 6.34 -9.63 12.38
C TYR A 64 5.25 -8.71 12.96
N GLY A 65 4.95 -7.57 12.32
CA GLY A 65 3.96 -6.60 12.78
C GLY A 65 2.51 -6.88 12.37
N GLY A 66 2.24 -7.99 11.67
CA GLY A 66 0.91 -8.33 11.16
C GLY A 66 0.93 -8.85 9.72
N GLU A 67 -0.25 -9.04 9.13
CA GLU A 67 -0.34 -9.39 7.71
C GLU A 67 -0.14 -8.13 6.85
N PRO A 68 0.85 -8.12 5.95
CA PRO A 68 1.07 -6.99 5.05
C PRO A 68 -0.05 -6.87 4.03
N ILE A 69 -0.23 -5.64 3.52
CA ILE A 69 -1.09 -5.39 2.37
C ILE A 69 -0.38 -5.97 1.15
N LYS A 70 -1.05 -6.89 0.44
CA LYS A 70 -0.49 -7.63 -0.70
C LYS A 70 -1.37 -7.47 -1.92
N TYR A 71 -0.74 -7.38 -3.08
CA TYR A 71 -1.43 -7.39 -4.38
C TYR A 71 -0.64 -8.23 -5.38
N ALA A 72 -1.34 -9.11 -6.09
CA ALA A 72 -0.75 -9.91 -7.16
C ALA A 72 -1.32 -9.45 -8.50
N TRP A 73 -0.44 -9.03 -9.41
CA TRP A 73 -0.79 -8.61 -10.77
C TRP A 73 -0.32 -9.66 -11.77
N ARG A 74 -1.11 -9.96 -12.81
CA ARG A 74 -0.80 -11.05 -13.76
C ARG A 74 -0.55 -10.60 -15.21
N PRO A 75 0.43 -9.71 -15.50
CA PRO A 75 0.77 -9.34 -16.86
C PRO A 75 2.01 -10.09 -17.43
N SER A 76 2.63 -11.01 -16.68
CA SER A 76 3.91 -11.63 -17.07
C SER A 76 3.78 -13.11 -17.48
N ALA A 77 4.62 -13.52 -18.43
CA ALA A 77 4.75 -14.90 -18.90
C ALA A 77 5.44 -15.83 -17.87
N TYR A 78 6.17 -15.27 -16.90
CA TYR A 78 6.98 -16.01 -15.94
C TYR A 78 6.31 -16.18 -14.57
N GLY A 79 5.17 -15.52 -14.34
CA GLY A 79 4.42 -15.60 -13.10
C GLY A 79 3.69 -14.31 -12.76
N PRO A 80 3.05 -14.24 -11.57
CA PRO A 80 2.48 -12.99 -11.07
C PRO A 80 3.59 -12.03 -10.64
N GLN A 81 3.41 -10.74 -10.90
CA GLN A 81 4.10 -9.69 -10.19
C GLN A 81 3.50 -9.57 -8.78
N LEU A 82 4.35 -9.52 -7.76
CA LEU A 82 3.93 -9.43 -6.37
C LEU A 82 4.30 -8.07 -5.81
N PHE A 83 3.33 -7.41 -5.20
CA PHE A 83 3.47 -6.14 -4.52
C PHE A 83 3.08 -6.34 -3.08
N PHE A 84 3.87 -5.81 -2.16
CA PHE A 84 3.44 -5.73 -0.78
C PHE A 84 4.05 -4.53 -0.06
N SER A 85 3.39 -4.12 1.01
CA SER A 85 3.90 -3.14 1.97
C SER A 85 3.43 -3.56 3.36
N HIS A 86 4.11 -3.06 4.38
CA HIS A 86 3.63 -3.19 5.74
C HIS A 86 2.19 -2.67 5.87
N GLY A 87 1.46 -3.20 6.84
CA GLY A 87 0.11 -2.76 7.16
C GLY A 87 0.07 -1.36 7.78
N GLU A 88 -1.09 -1.02 8.35
CA GLU A 88 -1.29 0.26 9.03
C GLU A 88 -0.27 0.48 10.14
N ARG A 89 0.29 1.70 10.19
CA ARG A 89 1.16 2.17 11.25
C ARG A 89 0.30 2.56 12.46
N ASP A 90 0.67 2.08 13.62
CA ASP A 90 0.16 2.57 14.90
C ASP A 90 0.98 3.78 15.41
N GLU A 91 0.51 4.40 16.49
CA GLU A 91 1.14 5.60 17.07
C GLU A 91 2.53 5.35 17.68
N SER A 92 2.98 4.10 17.82
CA SER A 92 4.26 3.71 18.40
C SER A 92 5.40 3.50 17.40
N HIS A 93 5.13 3.65 16.10
CA HIS A 93 6.09 3.36 15.03
C HIS A 93 7.26 4.35 14.97
N THR A 94 8.42 3.86 14.51
CA THR A 94 9.59 4.71 14.23
C THR A 94 9.53 5.32 12.82
N LEU A 95 10.23 6.45 12.64
CA LEU A 95 10.29 7.17 11.36
C LEU A 95 10.91 6.27 10.27
N GLY A 96 10.11 5.88 9.28
CA GLY A 96 10.53 5.10 8.10
C GLY A 96 9.72 3.82 7.90
N GLU A 97 9.38 3.11 8.98
CA GLU A 97 8.74 1.78 8.94
C GLU A 97 7.34 1.81 8.34
N GLY A 98 7.11 1.19 7.18
CA GLY A 98 5.79 1.07 6.55
C GLY A 98 5.49 2.10 5.46
N THR A 99 6.53 2.80 5.00
CA THR A 99 6.46 3.59 3.75
C THR A 99 7.08 2.88 2.56
N GLU A 100 7.56 1.65 2.76
CA GLU A 100 8.18 0.85 1.72
C GLU A 100 7.13 0.03 0.98
N LEU A 101 7.11 0.17 -0.34
CA LEU A 101 6.39 -0.68 -1.26
C LEU A 101 7.41 -1.58 -1.95
N PHE A 102 7.33 -2.87 -1.67
CA PHE A 102 8.17 -3.89 -2.28
C PHE A 102 7.52 -4.40 -3.57
N VAL A 103 8.32 -4.41 -4.63
CA VAL A 103 7.95 -4.95 -5.94
C VAL A 103 8.82 -6.16 -6.23
N LEU A 104 8.16 -7.29 -6.51
CA LEU A 104 8.79 -8.49 -7.01
C LEU A 104 8.25 -8.79 -8.40
N ASP A 105 9.07 -8.55 -9.42
CA ASP A 105 8.69 -8.70 -10.84
C ASP A 105 9.42 -9.91 -11.44
N PRO A 106 8.71 -10.93 -11.96
CA PRO A 106 9.36 -12.13 -12.49
C PRO A 106 10.07 -11.82 -13.82
N ILE A 107 11.37 -12.12 -13.86
CA ILE A 107 12.24 -11.87 -15.01
C ILE A 107 12.61 -13.14 -15.80
N GLU A 108 12.56 -14.29 -15.12
CA GLU A 108 12.76 -15.62 -15.69
C GLU A 108 11.89 -16.61 -14.90
N PRO A 109 11.73 -17.87 -15.34
CA PRO A 109 11.11 -18.89 -14.49
C PRO A 109 11.79 -18.91 -13.13
N THR A 110 10.99 -18.80 -12.06
CA THR A 110 11.43 -18.77 -10.65
C THR A 110 12.29 -17.59 -10.20
N SER A 111 12.86 -16.78 -11.10
CA SER A 111 13.67 -15.60 -10.76
C SER A 111 12.81 -14.32 -10.72
N TYR A 112 12.90 -13.56 -9.64
CA TYR A 112 12.21 -12.28 -9.47
C TYR A 112 13.21 -11.16 -9.23
N ALA A 113 13.09 -10.07 -9.99
CA ALA A 113 13.74 -8.82 -9.66
C ALA A 113 13.03 -8.18 -8.44
N VAL A 114 13.82 -7.62 -7.53
CA VAL A 114 13.32 -6.96 -6.33
C VAL A 114 13.61 -5.47 -6.41
N GLN A 115 12.59 -4.65 -6.13
CA GLN A 115 12.71 -3.21 -6.03
C GLN A 115 11.92 -2.72 -4.81
N VAL A 116 12.42 -1.68 -4.14
CA VAL A 116 11.66 -0.91 -3.15
C VAL A 116 11.32 0.46 -3.73
N LEU A 117 10.06 0.82 -3.59
CA LEU A 117 9.52 2.15 -3.86
C LEU A 117 9.14 2.77 -2.52
N LEU A 118 9.35 4.08 -2.38
CA LEU A 118 8.99 4.80 -1.18
C LEU A 118 7.68 5.55 -1.40
N LEU A 119 6.74 5.37 -0.47
CA LEU A 119 5.53 6.16 -0.39
C LEU A 119 5.88 7.55 0.14
N GLU A 120 5.52 8.59 -0.60
CA GLU A 120 5.69 9.97 -0.16
C GLU A 120 4.79 10.24 1.05
N SER A 121 5.28 10.95 2.06
CA SER A 121 4.46 11.29 3.22
C SER A 121 3.45 12.39 2.88
N ILE A 122 2.20 12.20 3.29
CA ILE A 122 1.11 13.18 3.11
C ILE A 122 0.59 13.75 4.43
N GLY A 123 1.21 13.36 5.54
CA GLY A 123 0.90 13.78 6.90
C GLY A 123 1.94 13.25 7.89
N ASP A 124 1.61 13.24 9.18
CA ASP A 124 2.51 12.73 10.22
C ASP A 124 2.67 11.21 10.12
N ILE A 125 1.56 10.51 9.90
CA ILE A 125 1.52 9.06 9.69
C ILE A 125 0.82 8.80 8.36
N THR A 126 1.59 8.37 7.37
CA THR A 126 1.06 7.93 6.08
C THR A 126 0.93 6.41 6.08
N ASN A 127 -0.29 5.94 5.84
CA ASN A 127 -0.66 4.54 5.72
C ASN A 127 -1.07 4.23 4.30
N LEU A 128 -0.76 3.01 3.86
CA LEU A 128 -1.30 2.49 2.61
C LEU A 128 -2.69 1.89 2.85
N ALA A 129 -3.66 2.25 2.00
CA ALA A 129 -4.97 1.60 1.98
C ALA A 129 -5.08 0.52 0.89
N ALA A 130 -4.53 0.77 -0.30
CA ALA A 130 -4.65 -0.18 -1.41
C ALA A 130 -3.57 -0.01 -2.48
N PHE A 131 -3.31 -1.12 -3.18
CA PHE A 131 -2.59 -1.14 -4.45
C PHE A 131 -3.50 -1.54 -5.59
N PHE A 132 -3.30 -0.95 -6.75
CA PHE A 132 -3.98 -1.39 -7.97
C PHE A 132 -3.28 -0.85 -9.21
N PHE A 133 -3.61 -1.45 -10.35
CA PHE A 133 -3.15 -0.98 -11.66
C PHE A 133 -4.26 -0.21 -12.37
N ALA A 134 -3.89 0.88 -13.02
CA ALA A 134 -4.78 1.67 -13.86
C ALA A 134 -4.02 2.32 -15.01
N ASP A 135 -4.74 2.62 -16.10
CA ASP A 135 -4.19 3.42 -17.19
C ASP A 135 -4.38 4.89 -16.82
N VAL A 136 -3.28 5.52 -16.40
CA VAL A 136 -3.30 6.88 -15.86
C VAL A 136 -3.34 7.90 -17.00
N ASP A 137 -2.52 7.68 -18.02
CA ASP A 137 -2.32 8.63 -19.11
C ASP A 137 -3.21 8.35 -20.34
N GLN A 138 -4.00 7.26 -20.30
CA GLN A 138 -4.91 6.81 -21.36
C GLN A 138 -4.19 6.36 -22.64
N ASP A 139 -3.00 5.79 -22.50
CA ASP A 139 -2.16 5.28 -23.58
C ASP A 139 -2.17 3.74 -23.69
N GLY A 140 -2.99 3.09 -22.85
CA GLY A 140 -3.07 1.64 -22.75
C GLY A 140 -2.07 1.03 -21.75
N GLN A 141 -1.06 1.78 -21.32
CA GLN A 141 -0.09 1.32 -20.33
C GLN A 141 -0.70 1.38 -18.93
N LYS A 142 -0.70 0.25 -18.23
CA LYS A 142 -1.13 0.21 -16.83
C LYS A 142 0.04 0.55 -15.93
N GLU A 143 -0.14 1.56 -15.09
CA GLU A 143 0.82 1.99 -14.08
C GLU A 143 0.38 1.48 -12.71
N LEU A 144 1.33 1.39 -11.77
CA LEU A 144 1.05 1.01 -10.39
C LEU A 144 0.57 2.24 -9.60
N LEU A 145 -0.57 2.11 -8.92
CA LEU A 145 -1.12 3.16 -8.07
C LEU A 145 -1.13 2.66 -6.61
N ALA A 146 -0.66 3.52 -5.71
CA ALA A 146 -0.75 3.35 -4.27
C ALA A 146 -1.72 4.39 -3.71
N LEU A 147 -2.84 3.92 -3.17
CA LEU A 147 -3.77 4.77 -2.45
C LEU A 147 -3.32 4.85 -0.99
N VAL A 148 -2.92 6.05 -0.57
CA VAL A 148 -2.46 6.31 0.79
C VAL A 148 -3.42 7.24 1.52
N TYR A 149 -3.42 7.14 2.83
CA TYR A 149 -4.14 8.05 3.70
C TYR A 149 -3.32 8.46 4.93
N ALA A 150 -3.65 9.61 5.51
CA ALA A 150 -3.08 10.07 6.76
C ALA A 150 -4.16 10.71 7.64
N GLU A 151 -4.13 10.44 8.95
CA GLU A 151 -4.96 11.18 9.90
C GLU A 151 -4.24 12.44 10.36
N VAL A 152 -4.82 13.60 10.09
CA VAL A 152 -4.26 14.89 10.49
C VAL A 152 -5.18 15.54 11.52
N GLN A 153 -4.61 15.97 12.65
CA GLN A 153 -5.34 16.76 13.63
C GLN A 153 -5.57 18.17 13.07
N LYS A 154 -6.83 18.58 12.99
CA LYS A 154 -7.22 19.93 12.54
C LYS A 154 -8.07 20.64 13.57
N VAL A 155 -7.96 21.97 13.55
CA VAL A 155 -8.82 22.87 14.33
C VAL A 155 -9.98 23.31 13.44
N ILE A 156 -11.20 22.99 13.86
CA ILE A 156 -12.43 23.40 13.20
C ILE A 156 -13.10 24.46 14.08
N MET A 157 -13.66 25.49 13.45
CA MET A 157 -14.45 26.50 14.18
C MET A 157 -15.93 26.09 14.13
N LEU A 158 -16.46 25.56 15.23
CA LEU A 158 -17.87 25.22 15.34
C LEU A 158 -18.69 26.48 15.69
N SER A 159 -19.71 26.76 14.89
CA SER A 159 -20.73 27.75 15.23
C SER A 159 -21.80 27.06 16.06
N VAL A 160 -21.80 27.31 17.36
CA VAL A 160 -22.71 26.60 18.27
C VAL A 160 -24.15 27.12 18.13
N GLU A 161 -24.35 28.42 17.84
CA GLU A 161 -25.65 29.06 17.58
C GLU A 161 -25.49 30.36 16.75
N PRO A 162 -26.53 30.84 16.03
CA PRO A 162 -26.51 32.17 15.41
C PRO A 162 -26.23 33.26 16.45
N GLY A 163 -25.18 34.07 16.23
CA GLY A 163 -24.81 35.19 17.10
C GLY A 163 -23.82 34.87 18.24
N LYS A 164 -23.42 33.61 18.44
CA LYS A 164 -22.38 33.25 19.42
C LYS A 164 -20.98 33.18 18.79
N LYS A 165 -19.95 33.44 19.61
CA LYS A 165 -18.53 33.30 19.19
C LYS A 165 -18.26 31.85 18.76
N LYS A 166 -17.63 31.68 17.60
CA LYS A 166 -17.19 30.37 17.11
C LYS A 166 -16.26 29.73 18.15
N GLN A 167 -16.53 28.48 18.53
CA GLN A 167 -15.67 27.71 19.44
C GLN A 167 -14.66 26.90 18.62
N ARG A 168 -13.41 26.81 19.11
CA ARG A 168 -12.41 25.92 18.54
C ARG A 168 -12.73 24.49 18.97
N ALA A 169 -12.92 23.60 18.00
CA ALA A 169 -12.96 22.17 18.20
C ALA A 169 -11.75 21.53 17.53
N TYR A 170 -11.24 20.46 18.11
CA TYR A 170 -10.17 19.66 17.55
C TYR A 170 -10.78 18.36 17.02
N GLY A 171 -10.47 18.01 15.78
CA GLY A 171 -10.88 16.75 15.16
C GLY A 171 -9.73 16.13 14.37
N ARG A 172 -9.73 14.81 14.24
CA ARG A 172 -8.85 14.11 13.29
C ARG A 172 -9.59 13.99 11.96
N PHE A 173 -8.88 14.28 10.87
CA PHE A 173 -9.41 14.17 9.51
C PHE A 173 -8.48 13.32 8.67
N SER A 174 -9.04 12.31 8.03
CA SER A 174 -8.30 11.49 7.07
C SER A 174 -8.15 12.25 5.76
N HIS A 175 -6.91 12.40 5.32
CA HIS A 175 -6.54 12.90 4.01
C HIS A 175 -6.13 11.75 3.12
N TRP A 176 -6.59 11.76 1.87
CA TRP A 176 -6.30 10.69 0.92
C TRP A 176 -5.53 11.23 -0.29
N GLN A 177 -4.54 10.47 -0.74
CA GLN A 177 -3.79 10.77 -1.95
C GLN A 177 -3.49 9.50 -2.72
N THR A 178 -3.60 9.58 -4.04
CA THR A 178 -3.13 8.50 -4.92
C THR A 178 -1.74 8.84 -5.43
N GLN A 179 -0.77 7.99 -5.13
CA GLN A 179 0.59 8.07 -5.67
C GLN A 179 0.72 7.15 -6.87
N VAL A 180 1.39 7.63 -7.93
CA VAL A 180 1.55 6.89 -9.19
C VAL A 180 3.01 6.49 -9.34
N PHE A 181 3.24 5.22 -9.64
CA PHE A 181 4.55 4.66 -9.98
C PHE A 181 4.50 4.14 -11.41
N ARG A 182 5.29 4.78 -12.28
CA ARG A 182 5.33 4.44 -13.70
C ARG A 182 6.35 3.36 -13.98
N TYR A 183 6.03 2.50 -14.94
CA TYR A 183 7.00 1.57 -15.50
C TYR A 183 8.04 2.34 -16.32
N ALA A 184 9.29 2.32 -15.86
CA ALA A 184 10.44 3.00 -16.46
C ALA A 184 11.22 2.11 -17.44
N GLY A 185 10.67 0.94 -17.80
CA GLY A 185 11.34 -0.02 -18.67
C GLY A 185 12.30 -0.95 -17.91
N LEU A 186 13.30 -1.45 -18.64
CA LEU A 186 14.30 -2.38 -18.11
C LEU A 186 15.62 -1.67 -17.81
N THR A 187 16.27 -2.07 -16.72
CA THR A 187 17.68 -1.74 -16.45
C THR A 187 18.61 -2.40 -17.48
N PRO A 188 19.89 -2.00 -17.58
CA PRO A 188 20.88 -2.68 -18.44
C PRO A 188 21.02 -4.18 -18.15
N ALA A 189 20.73 -4.61 -16.91
CA ALA A 189 20.71 -6.01 -16.52
C ALA A 189 19.38 -6.73 -16.82
N GLY A 190 18.48 -6.11 -17.60
CA GLY A 190 17.19 -6.69 -17.98
C GLY A 190 16.12 -6.67 -16.87
N ARG A 191 16.35 -5.96 -15.75
CA ARG A 191 15.41 -5.94 -14.62
C ARG A 191 14.33 -4.86 -14.81
N PRO A 192 13.03 -5.16 -14.65
CA PRO A 192 11.93 -4.19 -14.57
C PRO A 192 12.22 -3.09 -13.56
N ARG A 193 11.83 -1.86 -13.89
CA ARG A 193 12.01 -0.70 -13.01
C ARG A 193 10.74 0.12 -12.98
N TYR A 194 10.33 0.51 -11.78
CA TYR A 194 9.27 1.48 -11.54
C TYR A 194 9.88 2.77 -10.96
N GLN A 195 9.23 3.91 -11.21
CA GLN A 195 9.67 5.20 -10.66
C GLN A 195 8.47 6.07 -10.26
N PRO A 196 8.59 6.89 -9.20
CA PRO A 196 7.54 7.85 -8.84
C PRO A 196 7.24 8.81 -10.00
N ASP A 197 5.96 9.00 -10.28
CA ASP A 197 5.47 10.02 -11.19
C ASP A 197 5.04 11.27 -10.41
N ARG A 198 5.76 12.36 -10.67
CA ARG A 198 5.58 13.65 -10.00
C ARG A 198 4.64 14.60 -10.74
N THR A 199 4.02 14.18 -11.83
CA THR A 199 3.03 15.02 -12.53
C THR A 199 1.84 15.30 -11.60
N PRO A 200 1.52 16.58 -11.32
CA PRO A 200 0.42 16.92 -10.41
C PRO A 200 -0.93 16.42 -10.91
N ARG A 201 -1.65 15.69 -10.06
CA ARG A 201 -2.99 15.14 -10.36
C ARG A 201 -3.97 15.44 -9.23
N PRO A 202 -4.35 16.71 -9.01
CA PRO A 202 -5.20 17.10 -7.88
C PRO A 202 -6.59 16.43 -7.90
N TYR A 203 -7.06 15.99 -9.07
CA TYR A 203 -8.32 15.26 -9.22
C TYR A 203 -8.26 13.82 -8.67
N LEU A 204 -7.09 13.34 -8.24
CA LEU A 204 -6.91 12.06 -7.56
C LEU A 204 -6.77 12.19 -6.04
N ASN A 205 -6.84 13.41 -5.52
CA ASN A 205 -6.79 13.69 -4.09
C ASN A 205 -8.18 13.49 -3.46
N GLU A 206 -8.19 13.12 -2.19
CA GLU A 206 -9.41 12.94 -1.37
C GLU A 206 -10.37 11.84 -1.88
N LEU A 207 -9.89 10.96 -2.78
CA LEU A 207 -10.59 9.75 -3.19
C LEU A 207 -10.25 8.62 -2.22
N GLN A 208 -11.25 7.94 -1.67
CA GLN A 208 -11.09 7.00 -0.56
C GLN A 208 -10.99 5.55 -1.04
N SER A 209 -11.22 5.29 -2.33
CA SER A 209 -11.20 3.94 -2.88
C SER A 209 -10.57 3.85 -4.27
N ALA A 210 -10.01 2.67 -4.57
CA ALA A 210 -9.52 2.36 -5.90
C ALA A 210 -10.62 2.49 -6.99
N ALA A 211 -11.89 2.26 -6.64
CA ALA A 211 -13.02 2.43 -7.55
C ALA A 211 -13.23 3.91 -7.91
N GLU A 212 -13.24 4.80 -6.92
CA GLU A 212 -13.33 6.25 -7.14
C GLU A 212 -12.15 6.78 -7.95
N VAL A 213 -10.93 6.30 -7.67
CA VAL A 213 -9.74 6.67 -8.45
C VAL A 213 -9.91 6.27 -9.91
N ARG A 214 -10.34 5.03 -10.19
CA ARG A 214 -10.60 4.56 -11.56
C ARG A 214 -11.69 5.38 -12.24
N GLN A 215 -12.74 5.74 -11.51
CA GLN A 215 -13.82 6.58 -12.03
C GLN A 215 -13.32 7.99 -12.37
N ALA A 216 -12.53 8.61 -11.49
CA ALA A 216 -11.94 9.92 -11.72
C ALA A 216 -11.02 9.93 -12.95
N LEU A 217 -10.18 8.90 -13.12
CA LEU A 217 -9.35 8.71 -14.32
C LEU A 217 -10.22 8.61 -15.59
N ALA A 218 -11.29 7.83 -15.56
CA ALA A 218 -12.21 7.70 -16.69
C ALA A 218 -12.95 9.01 -17.03
N GLN A 219 -13.30 9.83 -16.02
CA GLN A 219 -13.98 11.11 -16.22
C GLN A 219 -13.08 12.17 -16.84
N GLN A 220 -11.78 12.21 -16.48
CA GLN A 220 -10.80 13.10 -17.10
C GLN A 220 -10.65 12.86 -18.61
N HIS A 221 -10.86 11.62 -19.06
CA HIS A 221 -10.87 11.29 -20.47
C HIS A 221 -12.10 11.86 -21.20
N GLY A 222 -13.28 11.82 -20.56
CA GLY A 222 -14.53 12.36 -21.12
C GLY A 222 -14.51 13.88 -21.31
N SER A 223 -13.81 14.63 -20.45
CA SER A 223 -13.70 16.09 -20.55
C SER A 223 -12.77 16.53 -21.69
N LYS A 224 -11.67 15.80 -21.94
CA LYS A 224 -10.73 16.07 -23.05
C LYS A 224 -11.29 15.73 -24.43
N ARG A 225 -12.29 14.85 -24.52
CA ARG A 225 -12.88 14.37 -25.79
C ARG A 225 -14.05 15.20 -26.34
N ARG A 226 -14.40 16.36 -25.78
CA ARG A 226 -15.40 17.24 -26.42
C ARG A 226 -14.75 17.95 -27.61
N PRO A 227 -15.08 17.62 -28.88
CA PRO A 227 -14.70 18.48 -29.99
C PRO A 227 -15.40 19.82 -29.80
N ALA A 228 -14.64 20.90 -29.97
CA ALA A 228 -15.21 22.23 -30.09
C ALA A 228 -16.32 22.16 -31.13
N LYS A 229 -17.56 22.51 -30.74
CA LYS A 229 -18.64 22.74 -31.71
C LYS A 229 -18.09 23.74 -32.72
N ALA A 230 -17.95 23.30 -33.98
CA ALA A 230 -17.73 24.20 -35.09
C ALA A 230 -18.87 25.24 -35.06
N VAL A 231 -18.52 26.47 -34.74
CA VAL A 231 -19.39 27.62 -34.89
C VAL A 231 -19.61 27.79 -36.38
N LYS A 232 -20.85 27.64 -36.83
CA LYS A 232 -21.28 27.99 -38.19
C LYS A 232 -21.46 29.49 -38.29
#